data_AF-A0A7V8FAU5-F1
#
_entry.id   AF-A0A7V8FAU5-F1
#
_cell.length_a   1.000
_cell.length_b   1.000
_cell.length_c   1.000
_cell.angle_alpha   90.00
_cell.angle_beta   90.00
_cell.angle_gamma   90.00
#
_symmetry.space_group_name_H-M   'P 1'
#
loop_
_entity.id
_entity.type
_entity.pdbx_description
1 polymer ?
#
loop_
_entity_poly.entity_id
_entity_poly.type
_entity_poly.pdbx_seq_one_letter_code
_entity_poly.pdbx_strand_id
1 'polypeptide(L)'
;MLPSAPRIVLLTAALVVLGACRTIVPPNFRPPENPNGGITTARKTLEDASPCCGSFADLSYQDMLPWQPQRFELSKDSPVANLNGDRSYFLAFRLPQGAQLPYTIALKSELNGRWLSSSYLFAPTMVVLDDAFQPLRSEDIQLCEYIGWTSETTGAFGKFKVDDDKARYLVVYSSAKQQQSQTYWEQSPTTFSAEAPVKMNSAGSFKIPHGPDGVLFVGMQNDTYKKAINNAVCAKAQQGNGVISTLRDVVTTDLLGDDKKKKEKGG
;
A
#
# COMPACT_ATOMS: atom_id res chain seq x y z
N MET A 1 8.75 -70.50 19.54
CA MET A 1 7.72 -69.50 19.21
C MET A 1 8.18 -68.16 19.75
N LEU A 2 8.50 -67.21 18.88
CA LEU A 2 8.71 -65.80 19.23
C LEU A 2 7.32 -65.17 19.53
N PRO A 3 7.26 -64.05 20.28
CA PRO A 3 7.35 -62.77 19.59
C PRO A 3 8.31 -61.80 20.29
N SER A 4 9.31 -61.27 19.60
CA SER A 4 9.27 -60.04 18.78
C SER A 4 9.50 -58.77 19.60
N ALA A 5 10.68 -58.67 20.22
CA ALA A 5 11.18 -57.46 20.86
C ALA A 5 11.42 -56.22 19.95
N PRO A 6 11.61 -56.30 18.59
CA PRO A 6 11.92 -55.10 17.82
C PRO A 6 10.69 -54.24 17.48
N ARG A 7 9.47 -54.69 17.74
CA ARG A 7 8.25 -53.93 17.41
C ARG A 7 7.87 -52.87 18.45
N ILE A 8 8.26 -53.05 19.71
CA ILE A 8 7.90 -52.11 20.80
C ILE A 8 8.77 -50.83 20.75
N VAL A 9 10.02 -50.95 20.30
CA VAL A 9 10.94 -49.82 20.15
C VAL A 9 10.58 -48.93 18.95
N LEU A 10 10.05 -49.51 17.87
CA LEU A 10 9.60 -48.75 16.69
C LEU A 10 8.30 -47.96 16.95
N LEU A 11 7.41 -48.47 17.80
CA LEU A 11 6.15 -47.79 18.16
C LEU A 11 6.35 -46.60 19.10
N THR A 12 7.36 -46.64 19.97
CA THR A 12 7.69 -45.54 20.88
C THR A 12 8.42 -44.39 20.16
N ALA A 13 9.25 -44.68 19.16
CA ALA A 13 9.87 -43.66 18.31
C ALA A 13 8.85 -42.92 17.41
N ALA A 14 7.78 -43.59 16.96
CA ALA A 14 6.75 -42.96 16.13
C ALA A 14 5.85 -41.97 16.90
N LEU A 15 5.64 -42.18 18.20
CA LEU A 15 4.79 -41.31 19.03
C LEU A 15 5.49 -40.01 19.47
N VAL A 16 6.82 -39.98 19.54
CA VAL A 16 7.57 -38.75 19.87
C VAL A 16 7.66 -37.79 18.68
N VAL A 17 7.56 -38.28 17.44
CA VAL A 17 7.57 -37.44 16.23
C VAL A 17 6.23 -36.71 16.01
N LEU A 18 5.14 -37.15 16.65
CA LEU A 18 3.81 -36.51 16.57
C LEU A 18 3.59 -35.41 17.64
N GLY A 19 4.58 -35.16 18.50
CA GLY A 19 4.50 -34.18 19.61
C GLY A 19 4.81 -32.73 19.23
N ALA A 20 5.05 -32.41 17.96
CA ALA A 20 5.12 -31.03 17.48
C ALA A 20 3.69 -30.45 17.35
N CYS A 21 2.96 -30.43 18.47
CA CYS A 21 1.69 -29.73 18.58
C CYS A 21 1.93 -28.25 18.29
N ARG A 22 1.41 -27.77 17.16
CA ARG A 22 1.12 -26.34 16.97
C ARG A 22 0.15 -25.94 18.08
N THR A 23 0.66 -25.28 19.12
CA THR A 23 -0.17 -24.67 20.16
C THR A 23 -1.04 -23.61 19.52
N ILE A 24 -2.30 -23.95 19.26
CA ILE A 24 -3.35 -22.99 18.90
C ILE A 24 -3.65 -22.21 20.18
N VAL A 25 -2.88 -21.15 20.43
CA VAL A 25 -3.15 -20.23 21.53
C VAL A 25 -4.38 -19.40 21.14
N PRO A 26 -5.47 -19.45 21.94
CA PRO A 26 -6.65 -18.63 21.69
C PRO A 26 -6.26 -17.15 21.62
N PRO A 27 -6.93 -16.34 20.78
CA PRO A 27 -6.56 -14.94 20.55
C PRO A 27 -6.36 -14.12 21.83
N ASN A 28 -7.13 -14.38 22.88
CA ASN A 28 -7.10 -13.66 24.17
C ASN A 28 -5.89 -13.98 25.06
N PHE A 29 -5.16 -15.07 24.80
CA PHE A 29 -3.99 -15.49 25.59
C PHE A 29 -2.67 -15.30 24.85
N ARG A 30 -2.69 -14.64 23.69
CA ARG A 30 -1.47 -14.28 22.98
C ARG A 30 -0.82 -13.09 23.69
N PRO A 31 0.52 -13.05 23.79
CA PRO A 31 1.23 -11.85 24.23
C PRO A 31 0.76 -10.63 23.42
N PRO A 32 0.68 -9.43 24.02
CA PRO A 32 0.40 -8.22 23.28
C PRO A 32 1.42 -8.07 22.15
N GLU A 33 0.92 -7.99 20.92
CA GLU A 33 1.75 -7.89 19.72
C GLU A 33 2.41 -6.50 19.70
N ASN A 34 3.74 -6.43 19.62
CA ASN A 34 4.43 -5.16 19.46
C ASN A 34 4.11 -4.61 18.06
N PRO A 35 3.40 -3.47 17.94
CA PRO A 35 2.98 -2.95 16.64
C PRO A 35 4.15 -2.66 15.70
N ASN A 36 5.35 -2.43 16.24
CA ASN A 36 6.56 -2.17 15.47
C ASN A 36 7.48 -3.40 15.30
N GLY A 37 7.14 -4.55 15.89
CA GLY A 37 7.99 -5.74 15.85
C GLY A 37 8.14 -6.32 14.44
N GLY A 38 7.05 -6.35 13.68
CA GLY A 38 7.04 -6.86 12.30
C GLY A 38 7.89 -6.01 11.36
N ILE A 39 7.60 -4.70 11.31
CA ILE A 39 8.34 -3.75 10.44
C ILE A 39 9.82 -3.65 10.79
N THR A 40 10.19 -3.69 12.08
CA THR A 40 11.61 -3.66 12.49
C THR A 40 12.36 -4.90 12.01
N THR A 41 11.72 -6.08 12.11
CA THR A 41 12.28 -7.33 11.59
C THR A 41 12.41 -7.31 10.07
N ALA A 42 11.40 -6.78 9.36
CA ALA A 42 11.43 -6.65 7.91
C ALA A 42 12.56 -5.72 7.43
N ARG A 43 12.75 -4.57 8.10
CA ARG A 43 13.85 -3.63 7.80
C ARG A 43 15.20 -4.27 8.01
N LYS A 44 15.39 -4.95 9.15
CA LYS A 44 16.63 -5.69 9.41
C LYS A 44 16.89 -6.77 8.36
N THR A 45 15.85 -7.50 7.96
CA THR A 45 15.97 -8.52 6.91
C THR A 45 16.44 -7.92 5.59
N LEU A 46 15.91 -6.76 5.20
CA LEU A 46 16.36 -6.03 4.02
C LEU A 46 17.82 -5.55 4.17
N GLU A 47 18.19 -4.99 5.33
CA GLU A 47 19.56 -4.54 5.64
C GLU A 47 20.59 -5.68 5.57
N ASP A 48 20.20 -6.89 5.96
CA ASP A 48 21.07 -8.07 5.95
C ASP A 48 21.14 -8.73 4.55
N ALA A 49 20.20 -8.46 3.65
CA ALA A 49 20.11 -9.10 2.32
C ALA A 49 21.12 -8.54 1.31
N SER A 50 21.93 -9.39 0.69
CA SER A 50 22.93 -8.96 -0.31
C SER A 50 22.27 -8.37 -1.56
N PRO A 51 22.61 -7.12 -1.97
CA PRO A 51 22.10 -6.54 -3.20
C PRO A 51 22.62 -7.31 -4.43
N CYS A 52 21.76 -7.53 -5.43
CA CYS A 52 22.16 -8.09 -6.72
C CYS A 52 22.61 -7.02 -7.73
N CYS A 53 22.29 -5.75 -7.46
CA CYS A 53 22.47 -4.63 -8.39
C CYS A 53 22.78 -3.33 -7.64
N GLY A 54 23.59 -2.47 -8.27
CA GLY A 54 24.02 -1.17 -7.73
C GLY A 54 23.57 0.03 -8.56
N SER A 55 23.02 -0.19 -9.75
CA SER A 55 22.52 0.85 -10.65
C SER A 55 21.25 0.40 -11.37
N PHE A 56 20.54 1.35 -12.00
CA PHE A 56 19.36 1.04 -12.81
C PHE A 56 19.68 0.16 -14.03
N ALA A 57 20.86 0.32 -14.63
CA ALA A 57 21.26 -0.48 -15.78
C ALA A 57 21.48 -1.97 -15.45
N ASP A 58 21.72 -2.29 -14.17
CA ASP A 58 21.96 -3.66 -13.70
C ASP A 58 20.66 -4.45 -13.44
N LEU A 59 19.50 -3.79 -13.51
CA LEU A 59 18.21 -4.42 -13.20
C LEU A 59 17.71 -5.30 -14.37
N SER A 60 16.94 -6.33 -14.04
CA SER A 60 16.32 -7.21 -15.05
C SER A 60 14.95 -6.67 -15.47
N TYR A 61 14.86 -6.13 -16.70
CA TYR A 61 13.62 -5.57 -17.28
C TYR A 61 12.88 -6.58 -18.20
N GLN A 62 12.80 -7.84 -17.78
CA GLN A 62 12.20 -8.89 -18.62
C GLN A 62 10.68 -8.74 -18.77
N ASP A 63 10.01 -8.16 -17.78
CA ASP A 63 8.56 -8.06 -17.79
C ASP A 63 8.09 -6.76 -18.45
N MET A 64 7.03 -6.85 -19.25
CA MET A 64 6.30 -5.66 -19.70
C MET A 64 5.42 -5.14 -18.57
N LEU A 65 5.25 -3.82 -18.47
CA LEU A 65 4.26 -3.24 -17.56
C LEU A 65 2.87 -3.81 -17.90
N PRO A 66 2.14 -4.38 -16.93
CA PRO A 66 0.81 -4.93 -17.19
C PRO A 66 -0.17 -3.87 -17.70
N TRP A 67 -1.03 -4.26 -18.66
CA TRP A 67 -2.10 -3.40 -19.22
C TRP A 67 -3.24 -3.08 -18.24
N GLN A 68 -3.22 -3.69 -17.06
CA GLN A 68 -4.08 -3.38 -15.92
C GLN A 68 -3.33 -3.75 -14.64
N PRO A 69 -3.66 -3.19 -13.47
CA PRO A 69 -2.90 -3.46 -12.26
C PRO A 69 -2.93 -4.94 -11.87
N GLN A 70 -1.74 -5.54 -11.73
CA GLN A 70 -1.56 -6.92 -11.30
C GLN A 70 -0.85 -6.98 -9.96
N ARG A 71 -1.13 -8.04 -9.19
CA ARG A 71 -0.55 -8.27 -7.86
C ARG A 71 0.90 -8.72 -7.98
N PHE A 72 1.78 -8.02 -7.28
CA PHE A 72 3.18 -8.38 -7.05
C PHE A 72 3.45 -8.45 -5.54
N GLU A 73 4.23 -9.43 -5.12
CA GLU A 73 4.63 -9.58 -3.73
C GLU A 73 6.12 -9.32 -3.64
N LEU A 74 6.48 -8.25 -2.93
CA LEU A 74 7.86 -7.92 -2.57
C LEU A 74 8.09 -8.50 -1.18
N SER A 75 9.01 -9.45 -1.07
CA SER A 75 9.30 -10.18 0.16
C SER A 75 10.80 -10.39 0.30
N LYS A 76 11.23 -11.06 1.39
CA LYS A 76 12.63 -11.46 1.59
C LYS A 76 13.25 -12.29 0.46
N ASP A 77 12.42 -12.92 -0.36
CA ASP A 77 12.86 -13.76 -1.48
C ASP A 77 12.94 -12.96 -2.80
N SER A 78 12.50 -11.69 -2.79
CA SER A 78 12.62 -10.77 -3.91
C SER A 78 14.05 -10.23 -4.06
N PRO A 79 14.48 -9.89 -5.29
CA PRO A 79 15.79 -9.30 -5.51
C PRO A 79 15.90 -7.93 -4.82
N VAL A 80 17.11 -7.64 -4.31
CA VAL A 80 17.42 -6.40 -3.61
C VAL A 80 18.33 -5.56 -4.47
N ALA A 81 17.95 -4.29 -4.66
CA ALA A 81 18.81 -3.29 -5.26
C ALA A 81 19.37 -2.36 -4.18
N ASN A 82 20.57 -1.83 -4.43
CA ASN A 82 21.10 -0.68 -3.70
C ASN A 82 21.23 0.48 -4.68
N LEU A 83 20.20 1.32 -4.74
CA LEU A 83 20.09 2.41 -5.71
C LEU A 83 20.39 3.73 -4.99
N ASN A 84 21.53 4.34 -5.28
CA ASN A 84 21.96 5.59 -4.62
C ASN A 84 22.06 5.51 -3.08
N GLY A 85 22.38 4.32 -2.54
CA GLY A 85 22.41 4.08 -1.09
C GLY A 85 21.09 3.60 -0.50
N ASP A 86 19.99 3.69 -1.25
CA ASP A 86 18.70 3.15 -0.85
C ASP A 86 18.64 1.66 -1.17
N ARG A 87 18.67 0.84 -0.13
CA ARG A 87 18.40 -0.59 -0.24
C ARG A 87 16.89 -0.82 -0.31
N SER A 88 16.42 -1.60 -1.28
CA SER A 88 15.01 -1.94 -1.41
C SER A 88 14.80 -3.20 -2.24
N TYR A 89 13.75 -3.95 -1.95
CA TYR A 89 13.15 -4.84 -2.95
C TYR A 89 12.56 -4.01 -4.08
N PHE A 90 12.50 -4.55 -5.29
CA PHE A 90 12.07 -3.78 -6.45
C PHE A 90 11.30 -4.61 -7.48
N LEU A 91 10.55 -3.90 -8.32
CA LEU A 91 10.01 -4.37 -9.59
C LEU A 91 10.62 -3.53 -10.72
N ALA A 92 10.86 -4.15 -11.86
CA ALA A 92 11.42 -3.50 -13.03
C ALA A 92 10.65 -3.94 -14.28
N PHE A 93 10.16 -2.96 -15.06
CA PHE A 93 9.30 -3.21 -16.21
C PHE A 93 9.79 -2.47 -17.45
N ARG A 94 9.58 -3.08 -18.62
CA ARG A 94 9.54 -2.38 -19.91
C ARG A 94 8.21 -1.66 -20.07
N LEU A 95 8.25 -0.40 -20.47
CA LEU A 95 7.05 0.39 -20.78
C LEU A 95 6.54 0.09 -22.20
N PRO A 96 5.21 0.12 -22.42
CA PRO A 96 4.63 -0.14 -23.74
C PRO A 96 4.95 1.01 -24.71
N GLN A 97 5.70 0.72 -25.77
CA GLN A 97 6.07 1.71 -26.80
C GLN A 97 4.88 2.18 -27.67
N GLY A 98 3.78 1.42 -27.70
CA GLY A 98 2.58 1.75 -28.47
C GLY A 98 1.45 2.41 -27.67
N ALA A 99 1.66 2.70 -26.38
CA ALA A 99 0.64 3.37 -25.58
C ALA A 99 0.55 4.86 -25.95
N GLN A 100 -0.67 5.37 -26.09
CA GLN A 100 -0.88 6.79 -26.34
C GLN A 100 -0.51 7.61 -25.10
N LEU A 101 0.39 8.58 -25.27
CA LEU A 101 0.77 9.50 -24.21
C LEU A 101 -0.23 10.67 -24.10
N PRO A 102 -0.48 11.19 -22.88
CA PRO A 102 -0.03 10.64 -21.60
C PRO A 102 -0.89 9.47 -21.15
N TYR A 103 -0.29 8.51 -20.44
CA TYR A 103 -1.01 7.47 -19.72
C TYR A 103 -0.70 7.51 -18.23
N THR A 104 -1.51 6.81 -17.44
CA THR A 104 -1.35 6.74 -15.99
C THR A 104 -1.08 5.31 -15.58
N ILE A 105 -0.07 5.12 -14.74
CA ILE A 105 0.20 3.88 -14.02
C ILE A 105 -0.52 4.00 -12.69
N ALA A 106 -1.38 3.03 -12.40
CA ALA A 106 -2.08 2.93 -11.12
C ALA A 106 -1.38 1.92 -10.22
N LEU A 107 -1.45 2.19 -8.92
CA LEU A 107 -0.87 1.32 -7.92
C LEU A 107 -1.73 1.24 -6.66
N LYS A 108 -1.69 0.07 -6.01
CA LYS A 108 -2.38 -0.20 -4.75
C LYS A 108 -1.49 -1.02 -3.84
N SER A 109 -1.17 -0.47 -2.67
CA SER A 109 -0.47 -1.18 -1.60
C SER A 109 -1.48 -1.81 -0.65
N GLU A 110 -1.24 -3.04 -0.24
CA GLU A 110 -2.04 -3.72 0.80
C GLU A 110 -1.39 -3.59 2.18
N LEU A 111 -2.22 -3.55 3.21
CA LEU A 111 -1.74 -3.58 4.59
C LEU A 111 -1.01 -4.89 4.86
N ASN A 112 0.26 -4.79 5.24
CA ASN A 112 1.06 -5.91 5.69
C ASN A 112 0.97 -6.00 7.21
N GLY A 113 0.18 -6.95 7.72
CA GLY A 113 -0.04 -7.17 9.14
C GLY A 113 -1.44 -7.71 9.44
N ARG A 114 -1.62 -8.25 10.65
CA ARG A 114 -2.91 -8.86 11.05
C ARG A 114 -3.92 -7.84 11.55
N TRP A 115 -3.45 -6.77 12.17
CA TRP A 115 -4.26 -5.72 12.79
C TRP A 115 -3.79 -4.36 12.30
N LEU A 116 -4.72 -3.43 12.06
CA LEU A 116 -4.37 -2.11 11.55
C LEU A 116 -3.30 -1.39 12.40
N SER A 117 -3.35 -1.56 13.73
CA SER A 117 -2.40 -0.96 14.67
C SER A 117 -0.97 -1.51 14.56
N SER A 118 -0.79 -2.71 14.01
CA SER A 118 0.50 -3.36 13.80
C SER A 118 0.84 -3.58 12.32
N SER A 119 0.05 -2.98 11.42
CA SER A 119 0.26 -3.06 9.98
C SER A 119 1.18 -1.95 9.48
N TYR A 120 1.82 -2.21 8.35
CA TYR A 120 2.56 -1.22 7.56
C TYR A 120 2.25 -1.39 6.07
N LEU A 121 2.70 -0.44 5.25
CA LEU A 121 2.52 -0.45 3.80
C LEU A 121 3.87 -0.49 3.08
N PHE A 122 3.93 -1.19 1.94
CA PHE A 122 4.98 -0.92 0.97
C PHE A 122 4.62 0.37 0.22
N ALA A 123 5.39 1.44 0.40
CA ALA A 123 5.12 2.72 -0.25
C ALA A 123 6.08 2.97 -1.41
N PRO A 124 5.59 3.07 -2.66
CA PRO A 124 6.47 3.06 -3.81
C PRO A 124 7.08 4.44 -4.10
N THR A 125 8.33 4.40 -4.54
CA THR A 125 9.01 5.40 -5.34
C THR A 125 9.06 4.87 -6.77
N MET A 126 8.57 5.66 -7.71
CA MET A 126 8.52 5.32 -9.14
C MET A 126 9.64 6.04 -9.86
N VAL A 127 10.40 5.33 -10.69
CA VAL A 127 11.44 5.93 -11.53
C VAL A 127 11.22 5.49 -12.97
N VAL A 128 11.02 6.47 -13.85
CA VAL A 128 10.97 6.24 -15.30
C VAL A 128 12.35 6.50 -15.88
N LEU A 129 12.78 5.61 -16.75
CA LEU A 129 14.09 5.63 -17.40
C LEU A 129 13.95 5.71 -18.92
N ASP A 130 14.98 6.25 -19.58
CA ASP A 130 15.16 6.20 -21.03
C ASP A 130 15.78 4.88 -21.52
N ASP A 131 16.13 4.80 -22.80
CA ASP A 131 16.78 3.63 -23.42
C ASP A 131 18.22 3.39 -22.93
N ALA A 132 18.86 4.39 -22.35
CA ALA A 132 20.19 4.30 -21.73
C ALA A 132 20.12 4.05 -20.20
N PHE A 133 18.94 3.67 -19.69
CA PHE A 133 18.65 3.45 -18.27
C PHE A 133 18.91 4.67 -17.39
N GLN A 134 18.88 5.88 -17.97
CA GLN A 134 19.03 7.12 -17.21
C GLN A 134 17.68 7.56 -16.65
N PRO A 135 17.63 8.03 -15.38
CA PRO A 135 16.39 8.50 -14.78
C PRO A 135 15.89 9.79 -15.43
N LEU A 136 14.71 9.70 -16.04
CA LEU A 136 13.97 10.84 -16.59
C LEU A 136 13.16 11.55 -15.50
N ARG A 137 12.50 10.77 -14.63
CA ARG A 137 11.71 11.28 -13.49
C ARG A 137 11.69 10.26 -12.37
N SER A 138 11.80 10.74 -11.13
CA SER A 138 11.59 9.96 -9.91
C SER A 138 10.55 10.65 -9.02
N GLU A 139 9.63 9.89 -8.44
CA GLU A 139 8.58 10.40 -7.56
C GLU A 139 8.28 9.41 -6.43
N ASP A 140 8.33 9.89 -5.19
CA ASP A 140 7.75 9.18 -4.04
C ASP A 140 6.23 9.31 -4.09
N ILE A 141 5.54 8.19 -4.32
CA ILE A 141 4.09 8.24 -4.52
C ILE A 141 3.36 8.40 -3.20
N GLN A 142 2.54 9.44 -3.11
CA GLN A 142 1.59 9.58 -2.02
C GLN A 142 0.51 8.50 -2.15
N LEU A 143 0.36 7.72 -1.08
CA LEU A 143 -0.70 6.73 -0.96
C LEU A 143 -1.90 7.34 -0.24
N CYS A 144 -3.09 6.99 -0.69
CA CYS A 144 -4.37 7.45 -0.16
C CYS A 144 -5.28 6.25 0.06
N GLU A 145 -5.96 6.18 1.21
CA GLU A 145 -6.83 5.06 1.52
C GLU A 145 -8.10 5.10 0.69
N TYR A 146 -8.50 3.96 0.13
CA TYR A 146 -9.86 3.75 -0.33
C TYR A 146 -10.35 2.39 0.16
N ILE A 147 -11.55 2.38 0.75
CA ILE A 147 -12.24 1.17 1.21
C ILE A 147 -13.45 0.93 0.32
N GLY A 148 -13.27 0.08 -0.68
CA GLY A 148 -14.33 -0.36 -1.57
C GLY A 148 -15.06 -1.61 -1.09
N TRP A 149 -15.86 -2.20 -1.98
CA TRP A 149 -16.65 -3.40 -1.70
C TRP A 149 -15.85 -4.70 -1.92
N THR A 150 -14.71 -4.63 -2.60
CA THR A 150 -13.88 -5.79 -2.95
C THR A 150 -12.44 -5.59 -2.48
N SER A 151 -11.67 -6.69 -2.41
CA SER A 151 -10.23 -6.61 -2.11
C SER A 151 -9.45 -5.80 -3.17
N GLU A 152 -9.85 -5.87 -4.44
CA GLU A 152 -9.24 -5.07 -5.52
C GLU A 152 -9.43 -3.57 -5.29
N THR A 153 -10.57 -3.17 -4.71
CA THR A 153 -10.94 -1.78 -4.45
C THR A 153 -10.68 -1.35 -3.01
N THR A 154 -9.95 -2.15 -2.23
CA THR A 154 -9.60 -1.83 -0.84
C THR A 154 -8.09 -1.79 -0.68
N GLY A 155 -7.55 -0.69 -0.15
CA GLY A 155 -6.12 -0.52 0.08
C GLY A 155 -5.67 0.93 0.04
N ALA A 156 -4.35 1.12 -0.03
CA ALA A 156 -3.71 2.41 -0.21
C ALA A 156 -3.36 2.61 -1.69
N PHE A 157 -4.05 3.54 -2.35
CA PHE A 157 -3.93 3.78 -3.78
C PHE A 157 -3.02 4.98 -4.08
N GLY A 158 -2.35 4.91 -5.23
CA GLY A 158 -1.58 6.00 -5.79
C GLY A 158 -1.54 5.93 -7.31
N LYS A 159 -0.94 6.94 -7.92
CA LYS A 159 -0.83 7.04 -9.38
C LYS A 159 0.47 7.69 -9.78
N PHE A 160 0.94 7.36 -10.97
CA PHE A 160 2.09 7.99 -11.60
C PHE A 160 1.77 8.23 -13.08
N LYS A 161 1.89 9.48 -13.53
CA LYS A 161 1.68 9.82 -14.94
C LYS A 161 2.92 9.46 -15.74
N VAL A 162 2.78 9.07 -17.00
CA VAL A 162 3.88 8.98 -17.97
C VAL A 162 3.52 9.86 -19.16
N ASP A 163 4.35 10.86 -19.42
CA ASP A 163 4.14 11.88 -20.44
C ASP A 163 5.40 12.19 -21.27
N ASP A 164 6.51 11.50 -21.01
CA ASP A 164 7.76 11.63 -21.75
C ASP A 164 7.83 10.55 -22.85
N ASP A 165 8.10 10.95 -24.09
CA ASP A 165 8.21 10.06 -25.26
C ASP A 165 9.50 9.24 -25.28
N LYS A 166 10.48 9.60 -24.45
CA LYS A 166 11.72 8.85 -24.20
C LYS A 166 11.55 7.78 -23.14
N ALA A 167 10.43 7.72 -22.43
CA ALA A 167 10.19 6.69 -21.42
C ALA A 167 10.26 5.28 -22.02
N ARG A 168 11.15 4.44 -21.50
CA ARG A 168 11.35 3.03 -21.94
C ARG A 168 11.20 2.02 -20.82
N TYR A 169 11.61 2.39 -19.61
CA TYR A 169 11.56 1.48 -18.47
C TYR A 169 10.96 2.15 -17.24
N LEU A 170 10.46 1.33 -16.33
CA LEU A 170 9.94 1.71 -15.04
C LEU A 170 10.59 0.86 -13.96
N VAL A 171 11.02 1.50 -12.89
CA VAL A 171 11.46 0.85 -11.65
C VAL A 171 10.54 1.28 -10.53
N VAL A 172 10.11 0.31 -9.75
CA VAL A 172 9.27 0.51 -8.56
C VAL A 172 10.03 -0.06 -7.37
N TYR A 173 10.37 0.79 -6.42
CA TYR A 173 11.04 0.40 -5.17
C TYR A 173 10.51 1.25 -4.02
N SER A 174 11.03 1.13 -2.80
CA SER A 174 10.68 2.01 -1.67
C SER A 174 11.94 2.75 -1.24
N SER A 175 12.01 4.06 -1.51
CA SER A 175 13.16 4.90 -1.11
C SER A 175 13.35 4.91 0.41
N ALA A 176 14.54 5.26 0.90
CA ALA A 176 14.76 5.35 2.34
C ALA A 176 13.78 6.34 3.01
N LYS A 177 13.47 7.43 2.30
CA LYS A 177 12.44 8.39 2.72
C LYS A 177 11.05 7.76 2.76
N GLN A 178 10.66 7.00 1.73
CA GLN A 178 9.39 6.28 1.75
C GLN A 178 9.33 5.27 2.90
N GLN A 179 10.35 4.45 3.09
CA GLN A 179 10.41 3.46 4.16
C GLN A 179 10.32 4.07 5.56
N GLN A 180 10.71 5.32 5.75
CA GLN A 180 10.60 6.04 7.04
C GLN A 180 9.32 6.87 7.18
N SER A 181 8.50 6.93 6.12
CA SER A 181 7.27 7.72 6.07
C SER A 181 6.06 6.92 6.57
N GLN A 182 4.89 7.55 6.46
CA GLN A 182 3.62 7.00 6.92
C GLN A 182 2.47 7.55 6.05
N THR A 183 1.43 6.74 5.89
CA THR A 183 0.22 7.08 5.13
C THR A 183 -0.93 7.36 6.09
N TYR A 184 -1.69 8.44 5.83
CA TYR A 184 -2.93 8.70 6.55
C TYR A 184 -3.97 7.63 6.22
N TRP A 185 -4.65 7.14 7.25
CA TRP A 185 -5.65 6.08 7.12
C TRP A 185 -6.85 6.39 8.02
N GLU A 186 -8.04 6.48 7.45
CA GLU A 186 -9.28 6.80 8.13
C GLU A 186 -10.10 5.54 8.37
N GLN A 187 -10.20 5.10 9.63
CA GLN A 187 -11.13 4.01 9.93
C GLN A 187 -12.58 4.47 9.70
N SER A 188 -13.21 3.94 8.65
CA SER A 188 -14.66 3.99 8.52
C SER A 188 -15.29 3.05 9.57
N PRO A 189 -16.21 3.53 10.43
CA PRO A 189 -16.74 2.78 11.58
C PRO A 189 -17.61 1.55 11.26
N THR A 190 -17.59 0.98 10.05
CA THR A 190 -18.64 0.07 9.57
C THR A 190 -18.31 -1.42 9.55
N THR A 191 -17.14 -1.90 9.99
CA THR A 191 -16.87 -3.36 9.93
C THR A 191 -16.08 -3.93 11.11
N PHE A 192 -16.69 -4.06 12.30
CA PHE A 192 -16.24 -5.12 13.24
C PHE A 192 -17.39 -5.77 14.01
N SER A 193 -17.36 -7.12 13.99
CA SER A 193 -18.26 -8.04 14.69
C SER A 193 -18.24 -7.84 16.21
N ALA A 194 -19.39 -8.06 16.85
CA ALA A 194 -19.64 -7.89 18.28
C ALA A 194 -18.88 -8.86 19.23
N GLU A 195 -17.91 -9.63 18.75
CA GLU A 195 -17.36 -10.79 19.48
C GLU A 195 -15.91 -10.61 20.00
N ALA A 196 -15.32 -9.42 19.91
CA ALA A 196 -14.00 -9.17 20.50
C ALA A 196 -13.96 -7.84 21.28
N PRO A 197 -13.74 -7.85 22.60
CA PRO A 197 -13.58 -6.64 23.40
C PRO A 197 -12.15 -6.11 23.27
N VAL A 198 -11.69 -5.89 22.05
CA VAL A 198 -10.50 -5.06 21.84
C VAL A 198 -11.01 -3.63 21.89
N LYS A 199 -10.59 -2.85 22.89
CA LYS A 199 -10.82 -1.39 22.95
C LYS A 199 -10.14 -0.75 21.73
N MET A 200 -10.82 -0.76 20.58
CA MET A 200 -10.45 0.04 19.43
C MET A 200 -11.18 1.37 19.54
N ASN A 201 -10.44 2.46 19.33
CA ASN A 201 -11.00 3.80 19.33
C ASN A 201 -12.12 3.85 18.30
N SER A 202 -13.35 4.09 18.76
CA SER A 202 -14.61 3.98 17.99
C SER A 202 -14.78 5.02 16.87
N ALA A 203 -13.75 5.82 16.60
CA ALA A 203 -13.57 6.71 15.47
C ALA A 203 -12.12 7.24 15.56
N GLY A 204 -11.34 7.16 14.48
CA GLY A 204 -9.96 7.61 14.52
C GLY A 204 -9.28 7.54 13.17
N SER A 205 -8.41 8.52 12.92
CA SER A 205 -7.40 8.42 11.87
C SER A 205 -6.14 7.83 12.45
N PHE A 206 -5.49 6.98 11.68
CA PHE A 206 -4.23 6.35 11.95
C PHE A 206 -3.19 6.87 10.97
N LYS A 207 -1.92 6.73 11.35
CA LYS A 207 -0.82 6.86 10.41
C LYS A 207 -0.18 5.49 10.30
N ILE A 208 -0.34 4.88 9.13
CA ILE A 208 0.19 3.56 8.86
C ILE A 208 1.65 3.72 8.44
N PRO A 209 2.61 3.19 9.22
CA PRO A 209 4.01 3.29 8.86
C PRO A 209 4.30 2.58 7.54
N HIS A 210 5.35 3.00 6.85
CA HIS A 210 5.82 2.32 5.66
C HIS A 210 6.91 1.31 5.99
N GLY A 211 6.96 0.21 5.26
CA GLY A 211 7.96 -0.84 5.41
C GLY A 211 8.65 -1.18 4.08
N PRO A 212 9.66 -2.06 4.16
CA PRO A 212 10.48 -2.43 3.01
C PRO A 212 9.81 -3.42 2.06
N ASP A 213 8.85 -4.20 2.54
CA ASP A 213 8.20 -5.31 1.85
C ASP A 213 6.68 -5.23 1.95
N GLY A 214 5.99 -6.03 1.14
CA GLY A 214 4.53 -6.07 1.10
C GLY A 214 3.98 -6.42 -0.28
N VAL A 215 2.66 -6.35 -0.38
CA VAL A 215 1.93 -6.61 -1.63
C VAL A 215 1.63 -5.29 -2.31
N LEU A 216 2.01 -5.20 -3.59
CA LEU A 216 1.78 -4.04 -4.44
C LEU A 216 1.09 -4.48 -5.72
N PHE A 217 0.03 -3.78 -6.11
CA PHE A 217 -0.55 -3.89 -7.43
C PHE A 217 0.03 -2.78 -8.31
N VAL A 218 0.48 -3.12 -9.52
CA VAL A 218 1.05 -2.15 -10.47
C VAL A 218 0.58 -2.47 -11.88
N GLY A 219 0.22 -1.45 -12.65
CA GLY A 219 -0.09 -1.57 -14.08
C GLY A 219 -0.72 -0.31 -14.65
N MET A 220 -1.03 -0.32 -15.94
CA MET A 220 -1.76 0.75 -16.61
C MET A 220 -3.12 0.96 -15.93
N GLN A 221 -3.51 2.21 -15.70
CA GLN A 221 -4.75 2.53 -15.01
C GLN A 221 -5.97 2.08 -15.81
N ASN A 222 -6.82 1.26 -15.18
CA ASN A 222 -8.16 0.93 -15.67
C ASN A 222 -9.23 1.75 -14.94
N ASP A 223 -10.50 1.61 -15.34
CA ASP A 223 -11.61 2.36 -14.74
C ASP A 223 -11.84 2.03 -13.26
N THR A 224 -11.61 0.78 -12.83
CA THR A 224 -11.72 0.37 -11.43
C THR A 224 -10.77 1.16 -10.55
N TYR A 225 -9.48 1.19 -10.90
CA TYR A 225 -8.47 1.93 -10.15
C TYR A 225 -8.63 3.43 -10.29
N LYS A 226 -9.07 3.94 -11.44
CA LYS A 226 -9.41 5.35 -11.62
C LYS A 226 -10.48 5.81 -10.65
N LYS A 227 -11.57 5.04 -10.51
CA LYS A 227 -12.62 5.31 -9.53
C LYS A 227 -12.10 5.24 -8.10
N ALA A 228 -11.34 4.19 -7.75
CA ALA A 228 -10.75 4.06 -6.41
C ALA A 228 -9.87 5.26 -6.05
N ILE A 229 -8.94 5.63 -6.93
CA ILE A 229 -8.02 6.77 -6.73
C ILE A 229 -8.80 8.09 -6.58
N ASN A 230 -9.84 8.30 -7.38
CA ASN A 230 -10.64 9.54 -7.31
C ASN A 230 -11.48 9.66 -6.04
N ASN A 231 -11.75 8.55 -5.34
CA ASN A 231 -12.50 8.52 -4.09
C ASN A 231 -11.60 8.25 -2.87
N ALA A 232 -10.28 8.18 -3.05
CA ALA A 232 -9.35 7.87 -1.98
C ALA A 232 -9.14 9.09 -1.05
N VAL A 233 -8.98 8.82 0.23
CA VAL A 233 -8.73 9.80 1.29
C VAL A 233 -7.24 9.86 1.59
N CYS A 234 -6.63 11.00 1.27
CA CYS A 234 -5.18 11.20 1.40
C CYS A 234 -4.76 11.88 2.71
N ALA A 235 -5.71 12.54 3.38
CA ALA A 235 -5.48 13.31 4.58
C ALA A 235 -6.81 13.54 5.30
N LYS A 236 -6.73 13.93 6.58
CA LYS A 236 -7.89 14.32 7.38
C LYS A 236 -8.66 15.44 6.67
N ALA A 237 -9.97 15.27 6.51
CA ALA A 237 -10.84 16.32 6.00
C ALA A 237 -10.68 17.60 6.83
N GLN A 238 -10.54 18.74 6.17
CA GLN A 238 -10.56 20.03 6.86
C GLN A 238 -11.95 20.23 7.48
N GLN A 239 -11.99 20.68 8.74
CA GLN A 239 -13.25 21.04 9.39
C GLN A 239 -13.83 22.26 8.67
N GLY A 240 -14.79 22.02 7.77
CA GLY A 240 -15.61 23.06 7.17
C GLY A 240 -16.84 23.37 8.03
N ASN A 241 -17.53 24.47 7.74
CA ASN A 241 -18.77 24.89 8.41
C ASN A 241 -19.99 23.97 8.14
N GLY A 242 -19.75 22.80 7.55
CA GLY A 242 -20.77 21.84 7.12
C GLY A 242 -21.47 22.26 5.83
N VAL A 243 -21.99 21.28 5.07
CA VAL A 243 -22.70 21.54 3.80
C VAL A 243 -23.95 22.40 4.03
N ILE A 244 -24.51 22.38 5.24
CA ILE A 244 -25.69 23.17 5.63
C ILE A 244 -25.38 24.68 5.65
N SER A 245 -24.17 25.11 6.05
CA SER A 245 -23.83 26.54 5.98
C SER A 245 -23.72 27.00 4.53
N THR A 246 -23.10 26.18 3.68
CA THR A 246 -22.95 26.48 2.24
C THR A 246 -24.30 26.50 1.53
N LEU A 247 -25.23 25.60 1.90
CA LEU A 247 -26.61 25.62 1.39
C LEU A 247 -27.38 26.85 1.86
N ARG A 248 -27.19 27.28 3.11
CA ARG A 248 -27.81 28.52 3.61
C ARG A 248 -27.33 29.73 2.84
N ASP A 249 -26.02 29.85 2.61
CA ASP A 249 -25.44 30.96 1.87
C ASP A 249 -25.96 31.01 0.42
N VAL A 250 -26.04 29.87 -0.27
CA VAL A 250 -26.61 29.80 -1.63
C VAL A 250 -28.11 30.15 -1.63
N VAL A 251 -28.89 29.67 -0.67
CA VAL A 251 -30.32 30.02 -0.56
C VAL A 251 -30.50 31.52 -0.28
N THR A 252 -29.68 32.12 0.58
CA THR A 252 -29.77 33.56 0.85
C THR A 252 -29.30 34.43 -0.31
N THR A 253 -28.31 33.98 -1.08
CA THR A 253 -27.70 34.79 -2.15
C THR A 253 -28.46 34.67 -3.48
N ASP A 254 -28.98 33.48 -3.82
CA ASP A 254 -29.64 33.24 -5.12
C ASP A 254 -31.18 33.24 -5.06
N LEU A 255 -31.80 32.84 -3.95
CA LEU A 255 -33.27 32.72 -3.87
C LEU A 255 -33.96 33.87 -3.14
N LEU A 256 -33.26 34.53 -2.21
CA LEU A 256 -33.87 35.58 -1.38
C LEU A 256 -33.48 36.99 -1.76
N GLY A 257 -32.59 37.20 -2.73
CA GLY A 257 -32.31 38.49 -3.36
C GLY A 257 -31.93 39.60 -2.37
N ASP A 258 -30.68 40.05 -2.40
CA ASP A 258 -30.27 41.24 -1.65
C ASP A 258 -30.99 42.49 -2.23
N ASP A 259 -32.22 42.73 -1.76
CA ASP A 259 -33.12 43.83 -2.12
C ASP A 259 -32.65 45.16 -1.48
N LYS A 260 -31.33 45.41 -1.51
CA LYS A 260 -30.70 46.62 -0.99
C LYS A 260 -29.93 47.41 -2.05
N LYS A 261 -30.24 47.24 -3.33
CA LYS A 261 -29.77 48.13 -4.41
C LYS A 261 -30.88 48.60 -5.34
N LYS A 262 -31.95 49.16 -4.80
CA LYS A 262 -32.91 49.98 -5.56
C LYS A 262 -33.60 51.04 -4.71
N LYS A 263 -32.81 51.86 -4.00
CA LYS A 263 -33.32 53.09 -3.38
C LYS A 263 -32.27 54.19 -3.35
N GLU A 264 -31.59 54.41 -4.48
CA GLU A 264 -30.78 55.59 -4.71
C GLU A 264 -30.61 55.78 -6.21
N LYS A 265 -31.67 56.29 -6.87
CA LYS A 265 -31.63 57.11 -8.09
C LYS A 265 -33.05 57.37 -8.59
N GLY A 266 -33.53 58.59 -8.33
CA GLY A 266 -34.32 59.35 -9.30
C GLY A 266 -35.82 59.46 -9.03
N GLY A 267 -36.24 60.69 -8.73
CA GLY A 267 -37.48 61.30 -9.24
C GLY A 267 -38.71 61.13 -8.38
#